data_AF-A0A538CXI5-F1
#
_entry.id   AF-A0A538CXI5-F1
#
_cell.length_a   1.000
_cell.length_b   1.000
_cell.length_c   1.000
_cell.angle_alpha   90.00
_cell.angle_beta   90.00
_cell.angle_gamma   90.00
#
_symmetry.space_group_name_H-M   'P 1'
#
loop_
_entity.id
_entity.type
_entity.pdbx_description
1 polymer ?
#
loop_
_entity_poly.entity_id
_entity_poly.type
_entity_poly.pdbx_seq_one_letter_code
_entity_poly.pdbx_strand_id
1 'polypeptide(L)'
;MKRIGLVVHPRRELDRALASVHAWAAAAGVAVVQVRMPGIDRVVADEGDAATCDVIVAMGGDGTTLAALHAGARVGKPVLGIACGSLGALTATSADHVDEALAAFAAGHWERRHLPAITVTAEGAGTFTAINDVVVLRNGASQITVSTWWASPATASSSRRRSAPARTRSPPAARSSRPGPMRSR
;
A
#
# COMPACT_ATOMS: atom_id res chain seq x y z
N MET A 1 -3.35 3.93 23.66
CA MET A 1 -3.80 4.43 22.34
C MET A 1 -4.45 5.80 22.54
N LYS A 2 -4.20 6.77 21.66
CA LYS A 2 -4.69 8.15 21.71
C LYS A 2 -5.53 8.53 20.49
N ARG A 3 -5.24 7.98 19.30
CA ARG A 3 -5.95 8.34 18.06
C ARG A 3 -6.08 7.19 17.07
N ILE A 4 -7.28 7.04 16.51
CA ILE A 4 -7.61 6.13 15.43
C ILE A 4 -7.80 6.93 14.13
N GLY A 5 -7.19 6.47 13.04
CA GLY A 5 -7.41 6.98 11.70
C GLY A 5 -8.36 6.08 10.91
N LEU A 6 -9.42 6.62 10.32
CA LEU A 6 -10.39 5.87 9.52
C LEU A 6 -10.08 5.97 8.03
N VAL A 7 -10.06 4.83 7.36
CA VAL A 7 -10.14 4.73 5.90
C VAL A 7 -11.40 3.96 5.55
N VAL A 8 -12.27 4.53 4.73
CA VAL A 8 -13.63 3.98 4.52
C VAL A 8 -13.90 3.65 3.06
N HIS A 9 -14.71 2.62 2.84
CA HIS A 9 -15.25 2.32 1.52
C HIS A 9 -16.18 3.44 1.02
N PRO A 10 -16.12 3.85 -0.26
CA PRO A 10 -16.83 5.03 -0.76
C PRO A 10 -18.36 4.90 -0.70
N ARG A 11 -18.89 3.69 -0.91
CA ARG A 11 -20.34 3.46 -1.10
C ARG A 11 -20.94 2.32 -0.27
N ARG A 12 -20.15 1.64 0.56
CA ARG A 12 -20.63 0.48 1.31
C ARG A 12 -21.46 0.99 2.49
N GLU A 13 -22.46 0.25 2.93
CA GLU A 13 -23.08 0.51 4.23
C GLU A 13 -22.06 0.26 5.34
N LEU A 14 -21.85 1.25 6.22
CA LEU A 14 -20.84 1.21 7.28
C LEU A 14 -21.41 1.60 8.65
N ASP A 15 -22.72 1.85 8.74
CA ASP A 15 -23.30 2.58 9.88
C ASP A 15 -23.09 1.83 11.20
N ARG A 16 -23.28 0.51 11.20
CA ARG A 16 -22.99 -0.34 12.36
C ARG A 16 -21.52 -0.29 12.77
N ALA A 17 -20.60 -0.44 11.82
CA ALA A 17 -19.16 -0.42 12.11
C ALA A 17 -18.70 0.94 12.63
N LEU A 18 -19.16 2.03 12.00
CA LEU A 18 -18.89 3.40 12.44
C LEU A 18 -19.43 3.65 13.85
N ALA A 19 -20.68 3.27 14.12
CA ALA A 19 -21.28 3.40 15.44
C ALA A 19 -20.45 2.66 16.50
N SER A 20 -20.02 1.42 16.22
CA SER A 20 -19.16 0.65 17.13
C SER A 20 -17.80 1.31 17.37
N VAL A 21 -17.12 1.79 16.32
CA VAL A 21 -15.83 2.50 16.47
C VAL A 21 -16.01 3.76 17.31
N HIS A 22 -17.01 4.59 17.00
CA HIS A 22 -17.24 5.83 17.72
C HIS A 22 -17.63 5.60 19.18
N ALA A 23 -18.50 4.62 19.45
CA ALA A 23 -18.89 4.26 20.82
C ALA A 23 -17.70 3.77 21.64
N TRP A 24 -16.90 2.85 21.07
CA TRP A 24 -15.69 2.35 21.73
C TRP A 24 -14.68 3.48 21.97
N ALA A 25 -14.44 4.32 20.96
CA ALA A 25 -13.47 5.42 21.05
C ALA A 25 -13.89 6.47 22.08
N ALA A 26 -15.18 6.80 22.15
CA ALA A 26 -15.73 7.70 23.17
C ALA A 26 -15.53 7.15 24.58
N ALA A 27 -15.84 5.85 24.80
CA ALA A 27 -15.65 5.19 26.08
C ALA A 27 -14.17 5.13 26.50
N ALA A 28 -13.27 4.94 25.54
CA ALA A 28 -11.82 4.85 25.77
C ALA A 28 -11.10 6.22 25.79
N GLY A 29 -11.80 7.33 25.52
CA GLY A 29 -11.19 8.66 25.41
C GLY A 29 -10.20 8.79 24.23
N VAL A 30 -10.44 8.07 23.14
CA VAL A 30 -9.59 8.02 21.95
C VAL A 30 -10.17 8.91 20.86
N ALA A 31 -9.34 9.76 20.25
CA ALA A 31 -9.77 10.60 19.14
C ALA A 31 -9.96 9.78 17.86
N VAL A 32 -10.96 10.14 17.06
CA VAL A 32 -11.22 9.53 15.75
C VAL A 32 -11.05 10.60 14.67
N VAL A 33 -10.22 10.33 13.68
CA VAL A 33 -10.03 11.17 12.50
C VAL A 33 -10.18 10.34 11.24
N GLN A 34 -10.46 10.96 10.11
CA GLN A 34 -10.50 10.30 8.80
C GLN A 34 -9.22 10.60 8.00
N VAL A 35 -8.56 9.54 7.55
CA VAL A 35 -7.42 9.65 6.61
C VAL A 35 -7.98 9.67 5.19
N ARG A 36 -7.78 10.78 4.48
CA ARG A 36 -8.32 10.98 3.12
C ARG A 36 -7.61 10.10 2.10
N MET A 37 -8.41 9.33 1.35
CA MET A 37 -7.93 8.56 0.20
C MET A 37 -8.36 9.26 -1.10
N PRO A 38 -7.48 9.32 -2.13
CA PRO A 38 -7.85 9.87 -3.43
C PRO A 38 -9.07 9.18 -4.03
N GLY A 39 -10.01 9.98 -4.56
CA GLY A 39 -11.24 9.48 -5.19
C GLY A 39 -12.33 9.02 -4.23
N ILE A 40 -12.18 9.30 -2.92
CA ILE A 40 -13.17 8.98 -1.88
C ILE A 40 -13.72 10.26 -1.27
N ASP A 41 -14.89 10.70 -1.73
CA ASP A 41 -15.53 11.94 -1.25
C ASP A 41 -16.31 11.77 0.06
N ARG A 42 -16.54 10.52 0.49
CA ARG A 42 -17.29 10.22 1.71
C ARG A 42 -16.60 10.82 2.94
N VAL A 43 -17.35 11.53 3.77
CA VAL A 43 -16.89 12.08 5.06
C VAL A 43 -17.60 11.35 6.20
N VAL A 44 -16.85 10.86 7.18
CA VAL A 44 -17.37 10.17 8.38
C VAL A 44 -16.78 10.69 9.69
N ALA A 45 -15.69 11.45 9.62
CA ALA A 45 -15.06 12.13 10.76
C ALA A 45 -14.24 13.33 10.23
N ASP A 46 -13.75 14.16 11.15
CA ASP A 46 -12.82 15.24 10.81
C ASP A 46 -11.57 14.69 10.15
N GLU A 47 -11.03 15.44 9.19
CA GLU A 47 -9.82 15.05 8.49
C GLU A 47 -8.61 15.01 9.44
N GLY A 48 -7.75 14.01 9.26
CA GLY A 48 -6.51 13.91 10.01
C GLY A 48 -5.40 13.17 9.28
N ASP A 49 -4.19 13.39 9.77
CA ASP A 49 -2.98 12.78 9.23
C ASP A 49 -2.76 11.38 9.84
N ALA A 50 -2.55 10.40 8.96
CA ALA A 50 -2.18 9.03 9.29
C ALA A 50 -0.96 8.97 10.23
N ALA A 51 0.02 9.85 10.07
CA ALA A 51 1.22 9.88 10.93
C ALA A 51 0.90 10.12 12.41
N THR A 52 -0.21 10.82 12.69
CA THR A 52 -0.66 11.14 14.06
C THR A 52 -1.49 10.03 14.71
N CYS A 53 -1.87 9.01 13.95
CA CYS A 53 -2.69 7.90 14.43
C CYS A 53 -1.82 6.82 15.07
N ASP A 54 -2.37 6.06 16.02
CA ASP A 54 -1.73 4.85 16.56
C ASP A 54 -2.04 3.63 15.69
N VAL A 55 -3.22 3.63 15.06
CA VAL A 55 -3.70 2.60 14.15
C VAL A 55 -4.57 3.22 13.07
N ILE A 56 -4.51 2.67 11.87
CA ILE A 56 -5.44 3.00 10.79
C ILE A 56 -6.48 1.87 10.69
N VAL A 57 -7.74 2.18 10.88
CA VAL A 57 -8.86 1.24 10.77
C VAL A 57 -9.47 1.38 9.38
N ALA A 58 -9.43 0.30 8.60
CA ALA A 58 -9.96 0.25 7.26
C ALA A 58 -11.34 -0.41 7.26
N MET A 59 -12.41 0.35 7.01
CA MET A 59 -13.79 -0.16 7.05
C MET A 59 -14.34 -0.39 5.64
N GLY A 60 -14.40 -1.66 5.24
CA GLY A 60 -14.80 -2.04 3.89
C GLY A 60 -14.48 -3.50 3.58
N GLY A 61 -13.64 -3.73 2.58
CA GLY A 61 -13.10 -5.05 2.26
C GLY A 61 -11.60 -4.98 1.95
N ASP A 62 -11.09 -5.94 1.19
CA ASP A 62 -9.65 -6.01 0.87
C ASP A 62 -9.15 -4.78 0.11
N GLY A 63 -9.92 -4.24 -0.83
CA GLY A 63 -9.52 -3.01 -1.56
C GLY A 63 -9.37 -1.79 -0.63
N THR A 64 -10.28 -1.64 0.34
CA THR A 64 -10.18 -0.57 1.35
C THR A 64 -9.00 -0.80 2.28
N THR A 65 -8.77 -2.06 2.69
CA THR A 65 -7.64 -2.44 3.54
C THR A 65 -6.32 -2.21 2.82
N LEU A 66 -6.23 -2.52 1.53
CA LEU A 66 -5.05 -2.27 0.70
C LEU A 66 -4.73 -0.78 0.59
N ALA A 67 -5.74 0.06 0.36
CA ALA A 67 -5.56 1.52 0.35
C ALA A 67 -5.02 2.03 1.71
N ALA A 68 -5.59 1.53 2.81
CA ALA A 68 -5.10 1.85 4.16
C ALA A 68 -3.68 1.34 4.41
N LEU A 69 -3.32 0.15 3.92
CA LEU A 69 -1.96 -0.39 4.01
C LEU A 69 -0.95 0.49 3.27
N HIS A 70 -1.30 1.01 2.09
CA HIS A 70 -0.44 2.00 1.41
C HIS A 70 -0.25 3.28 2.22
N ALA A 71 -1.31 3.78 2.87
CA ALA A 71 -1.21 4.94 3.74
C ALA A 71 -0.35 4.65 4.98
N GLY A 72 -0.60 3.54 5.67
CA GLY A 72 0.12 3.11 6.87
C GLY A 72 1.59 2.81 6.61
N ALA A 73 1.92 2.17 5.48
CA ALA A 73 3.29 1.85 5.11
C ALA A 73 4.18 3.08 4.96
N ARG A 74 3.64 4.21 4.47
CA ARG A 74 4.39 5.47 4.31
C ARG A 74 4.81 6.09 5.65
N VAL A 75 4.06 5.83 6.72
CA VAL A 75 4.24 6.46 8.03
C VAL A 75 4.53 5.44 9.15
N GLY A 76 4.75 4.17 8.80
CA GLY A 76 5.05 3.10 9.75
C GLY A 76 3.91 2.77 10.71
N LYS A 77 2.65 2.94 10.29
CA LYS A 77 1.48 2.69 11.15
C LYS A 77 0.79 1.36 10.83
N PRO A 78 0.37 0.59 11.85
CA PRO A 78 -0.36 -0.65 11.63
C PRO A 78 -1.77 -0.36 11.07
N VAL A 79 -2.30 -1.34 10.35
CA VAL A 79 -3.65 -1.30 9.77
C VAL A 79 -4.50 -2.41 10.35
N LEU A 80 -5.69 -2.07 10.81
CA LEU A 80 -6.73 -3.01 11.22
C LEU A 80 -7.84 -3.00 10.16
N GLY A 81 -7.90 -4.05 9.35
CA GLY A 81 -8.95 -4.21 8.33
C GLY A 81 -10.24 -4.77 8.93
N ILE A 82 -11.36 -4.08 8.71
CA ILE A 82 -12.70 -4.45 9.16
C ILE A 82 -13.56 -4.80 7.94
N ALA A 83 -13.97 -6.06 7.85
CA ALA A 83 -14.91 -6.53 6.85
C ALA A 83 -16.32 -5.99 7.16
N CYS A 84 -16.77 -5.06 6.34
CA CYS A 84 -18.14 -4.57 6.34
C CYS A 84 -18.90 -5.36 5.28
N GLY A 85 -19.27 -6.61 5.59
CA GLY A 85 -19.83 -7.63 4.69
C GLY A 85 -19.00 -8.90 4.76
N SER A 86 -18.73 -9.59 3.65
CA SER A 86 -17.94 -10.83 3.68
C SER A 86 -16.48 -10.59 4.10
N LEU A 87 -15.93 -11.51 4.90
CA LEU A 87 -14.52 -11.50 5.31
C LEU A 87 -13.61 -11.71 4.10
N GLY A 88 -12.57 -10.88 3.98
CA GLY A 88 -11.56 -10.95 2.93
C GLY A 88 -10.22 -11.51 3.40
N ALA A 89 -9.23 -11.53 2.52
CA ALA A 89 -7.89 -12.05 2.80
C ALA A 89 -7.02 -11.09 3.64
N LEU A 90 -7.34 -9.79 3.62
CA LEU A 90 -6.60 -8.73 4.31
C LEU A 90 -7.33 -8.20 5.54
N THR A 91 -8.65 -8.38 5.63
CA THR A 91 -9.42 -7.96 6.80
C THR A 91 -9.15 -8.88 7.99
N ALA A 92 -8.95 -8.29 9.16
CA ALA A 92 -8.62 -9.01 10.40
C ALA A 92 -9.87 -9.46 11.17
N THR A 93 -10.97 -8.71 11.07
CA THR A 93 -12.23 -9.00 11.77
C THR A 93 -13.43 -8.48 10.97
N SER A 94 -14.65 -8.77 11.40
CA SER A 94 -15.89 -8.23 10.84
C SER A 94 -16.37 -6.99 11.61
N ALA A 95 -17.33 -6.26 11.03
CA ALA A 95 -18.00 -5.12 11.66
C ALA A 95 -18.61 -5.43 13.04
N ASP A 96 -18.94 -6.70 13.29
CA ASP A 96 -19.63 -7.15 14.49
C ASP A 96 -18.70 -7.29 15.70
N HIS A 97 -17.39 -7.35 15.46
CA HIS A 97 -16.35 -7.59 16.48
C HIS A 97 -15.31 -6.46 16.50
N VAL A 98 -15.70 -5.26 16.07
CA VAL A 98 -14.80 -4.09 15.98
C VAL A 98 -14.33 -3.62 17.36
N ASP A 99 -15.24 -3.56 18.31
CA ASP A 99 -14.98 -3.16 19.70
C ASP A 99 -14.01 -4.11 20.39
N GLU A 100 -14.21 -5.43 20.23
CA GLU A 100 -13.30 -6.46 20.71
C GLU A 100 -11.91 -6.32 20.08
N ALA A 101 -11.83 -6.11 18.77
CA ALA A 101 -10.57 -5.94 18.06
C ALA A 101 -9.83 -4.65 18.47
N LEU A 102 -10.54 -3.55 18.69
CA LEU A 102 -9.96 -2.30 19.18
C LEU A 102 -9.49 -2.42 20.63
N ALA A 103 -10.25 -3.11 21.48
CA ALA A 103 -9.85 -3.41 22.86
C ALA A 103 -8.58 -4.27 22.90
N ALA A 104 -8.53 -5.33 22.08
CA ALA A 104 -7.35 -6.18 21.95
C ALA A 104 -6.14 -5.39 21.44
N PHE A 105 -6.33 -4.52 20.42
CA PHE A 105 -5.28 -3.65 19.92
C PHE A 105 -4.74 -2.72 21.01
N ALA A 106 -5.64 -2.06 21.75
CA ALA A 106 -5.31 -1.13 22.82
C ALA A 106 -4.55 -1.81 23.98
N ALA A 107 -4.87 -3.07 24.27
CA ALA A 107 -4.20 -3.89 25.27
C ALA A 107 -2.86 -4.47 24.79
N GLY A 108 -2.51 -4.33 23.51
CA GLY A 108 -1.31 -4.96 22.94
C GLY A 108 -1.48 -6.46 22.64
N HIS A 109 -2.71 -6.97 22.67
CA HIS A 109 -3.04 -8.37 22.41
C HIS A 109 -3.26 -8.62 20.92
N TRP A 110 -2.22 -8.43 20.13
CA TRP A 110 -2.26 -8.60 18.68
C TRP A 110 -0.86 -8.90 18.14
N GLU A 111 -0.81 -9.55 16.98
CA GLU A 111 0.44 -9.84 16.28
C GLU A 111 0.49 -9.09 14.94
N ARG A 112 1.67 -8.59 14.58
CA ARG A 112 1.89 -7.96 13.28
C ARG A 112 1.98 -9.02 12.21
N ARG A 113 1.06 -8.98 11.25
CA ARG A 113 1.24 -9.66 9.97
C ARG A 113 2.05 -8.78 9.02
N HIS A 114 3.26 -9.22 8.68
CA HIS A 114 4.04 -8.60 7.62
C HIS A 114 3.53 -9.06 6.26
N LEU A 115 3.24 -8.10 5.37
CA LEU A 115 2.87 -8.39 3.99
C LEU A 115 4.08 -8.11 3.08
N PRO A 116 4.41 -9.02 2.15
CA PRO A 116 5.42 -8.73 1.15
C PRO A 116 4.95 -7.56 0.28
N ALA A 117 5.91 -6.74 -0.16
CA ALA A 117 5.65 -5.66 -1.08
C ALA A 117 6.79 -5.54 -2.08
N ILE A 118 6.46 -5.05 -3.27
CA ILE A 118 7.40 -4.80 -4.36
C ILE A 118 7.62 -3.29 -4.43
N THR A 119 8.89 -2.87 -4.41
CA THR A 119 9.26 -1.50 -4.74
C THR A 119 9.47 -1.40 -6.25
N VAL A 120 8.65 -0.59 -6.91
CA VAL A 120 8.69 -0.39 -8.36
C VAL A 120 9.27 0.98 -8.63
N THR A 121 10.38 1.04 -9.36
CA THR A 121 10.94 2.31 -9.83
C THR A 121 10.73 2.42 -11.33
N ALA A 122 10.07 3.48 -11.76
CA ALA A 122 9.81 3.78 -13.14
C ALA A 122 10.48 5.09 -13.53
N GLU A 123 11.26 5.07 -14.61
CA GLU A 123 11.93 6.25 -15.13
C GLU A 123 10.91 7.35 -15.47
N GLY A 124 11.12 8.57 -14.97
CA GLY A 124 10.21 9.70 -15.17
C GLY A 124 8.92 9.67 -14.35
N ALA A 125 8.59 8.58 -13.66
CA ALA A 125 7.39 8.45 -12.82
C ALA A 125 7.70 8.26 -11.32
N GLY A 126 8.94 7.92 -10.97
CA GLY A 126 9.39 7.80 -9.59
C GLY A 126 9.28 6.38 -9.03
N THR A 127 9.25 6.29 -7.70
CA THR A 127 9.22 5.01 -6.97
C THR A 127 7.89 4.81 -6.28
N PHE A 128 7.34 3.61 -6.43
CA PHE A 128 6.05 3.18 -5.90
C PHE A 128 6.21 1.90 -5.10
N THR A 129 5.25 1.63 -4.23
CA THR A 129 5.13 0.35 -3.52
C THR A 129 3.86 -0.34 -4.01
N ALA A 130 3.96 -1.62 -4.34
CA ALA A 130 2.83 -2.48 -4.67
C ALA A 130 2.78 -3.63 -3.66
N ILE A 131 1.61 -3.88 -3.06
CA ILE A 131 1.43 -4.95 -2.07
C ILE A 131 0.81 -6.20 -2.73
N ASN A 132 -0.17 -6.02 -3.63
CA ASN A 132 -0.78 -7.13 -4.38
C ASN A 132 -0.03 -7.38 -5.69
N ASP A 133 -0.18 -6.47 -6.66
CA ASP A 133 0.26 -6.70 -8.03
C ASP A 133 0.91 -5.46 -8.65
N VAL A 134 1.76 -5.68 -9.66
CA VAL A 134 2.30 -4.64 -10.54
C VAL A 134 1.78 -4.92 -11.94
N VAL A 135 1.01 -4.00 -12.51
CA VAL A 135 0.40 -4.15 -13.84
C VAL A 135 1.08 -3.20 -14.83
N VAL A 136 1.61 -3.76 -15.92
CA VAL A 136 2.17 -2.99 -17.04
C VAL A 136 1.17 -3.00 -18.19
N LEU A 137 0.68 -1.82 -18.55
CA LEU A 137 -0.27 -1.63 -19.65
C LEU A 137 0.42 -0.87 -20.78
N ARG A 138 0.16 -1.27 -22.04
CA ARG A 138 0.57 -0.46 -23.20
C ARG A 138 -0.50 0.58 -23.50
N ASN A 139 -0.07 1.75 -23.94
CA ASN A 139 -0.95 2.73 -24.56
C ASN A 139 -0.72 2.71 -26.09
N GLY A 140 -1.68 2.19 -26.87
CA GLY A 140 -1.58 2.10 -28.34
C GLY A 140 -1.37 0.69 -28.90
N ALA A 141 -0.93 0.58 -30.16
CA ALA A 141 -0.87 -0.68 -30.93
C ALA A 141 0.55 -1.27 -31.08
N SER A 142 1.47 -0.98 -30.16
CA SER A 142 2.85 -1.49 -30.19
C SER A 142 3.03 -2.81 -29.40
N GLN A 143 4.19 -3.45 -29.55
CA GLN A 143 4.60 -4.61 -28.77
C GLN A 143 5.23 -4.16 -27.44
N ILE A 144 4.92 -4.85 -26.34
CA ILE A 144 5.68 -4.74 -25.09
C ILE A 144 6.75 -5.83 -25.09
N THR A 145 7.99 -5.46 -24.78
CA THR A 145 9.08 -6.40 -24.47
C THR A 145 9.43 -6.27 -23.00
N VAL A 146 9.38 -7.39 -22.27
CA VAL A 146 9.77 -7.46 -20.85
C VAL A 146 11.06 -8.28 -20.76
N SER A 147 12.07 -7.75 -20.09
CA SER A 147 13.31 -8.46 -19.78
C SER A 147 13.44 -8.56 -18.26
N THR A 148 13.66 -9.77 -17.76
CA THR A 148 13.79 -10.03 -16.33
C THR A 148 15.24 -10.39 -15.99
N TRP A 149 15.71 -9.84 -14.88
CA TRP A 149 17.02 -10.12 -14.31
C TRP A 149 16.82 -10.42 -12.84
N TRP A 150 17.42 -11.49 -12.33
CA TRP A 150 17.46 -11.76 -10.90
C TRP A 150 18.92 -11.91 -10.48
N ALA A 151 19.28 -11.25 -9.38
CA ALA A 151 20.49 -11.60 -8.65
C ALA A 151 20.09 -12.68 -7.64
N SER A 152 20.74 -13.85 -7.66
CA SER A 152 20.65 -14.74 -6.52
C SER A 152 21.27 -14.01 -5.32
N PRO A 153 20.66 -14.02 -4.11
CA PRO A 153 21.41 -13.66 -2.93
C PRO A 153 22.67 -14.52 -2.94
N ALA A 154 23.83 -13.90 -2.77
CA ALA A 154 25.07 -14.65 -2.65
C ALA A 154 24.85 -15.65 -1.52
N THR A 155 24.72 -16.94 -1.85
CA THR A 155 25.01 -17.97 -0.87
C THR A 155 26.44 -17.66 -0.45
N ALA A 156 26.61 -17.25 0.81
CA ALA A 156 27.91 -17.18 1.43
C ALA A 156 28.44 -18.62 1.61
N SER A 157 28.52 -19.40 0.54
CA SER A 157 29.39 -20.55 0.46
C SER A 157 30.76 -20.00 0.08
N SER A 158 31.62 -19.89 1.08
CA SER A 158 33.04 -19.61 0.87
C SER A 158 33.63 -20.75 0.03
N SER A 159 33.59 -20.62 -1.29
CA SER A 159 34.49 -21.37 -2.17
C SER A 159 35.41 -20.37 -2.84
N ARG A 160 36.64 -20.36 -2.34
CA ARG A 160 37.76 -19.60 -2.90
C ARG A 160 38.09 -20.22 -4.26
N ARG A 161 37.52 -19.70 -5.35
CA ARG A 161 38.02 -19.97 -6.70
C ARG A 161 38.31 -18.68 -7.45
N ARG A 162 39.45 -18.74 -8.13
CA ARG A 162 40.22 -17.63 -8.71
C ARG A 162 39.39 -16.74 -9.63
N SER A 163 39.67 -15.45 -9.52
CA SER A 163 39.25 -14.35 -10.39
C SER A 163 39.28 -14.69 -11.88
N ALA A 164 38.17 -14.46 -12.56
CA ALA A 164 38.12 -14.10 -13.99
C ALA A 164 37.46 -12.72 -14.11
N PRO A 165 37.90 -11.86 -15.04
CA PRO A 165 37.49 -10.46 -15.05
C PRO A 165 36.04 -10.30 -15.52
N ALA A 166 35.22 -9.64 -14.69
CA ALA A 166 33.87 -9.22 -15.06
C ALA A 166 33.97 -8.11 -16.12
N ARG A 167 33.55 -8.41 -17.35
CA ARG A 167 33.30 -7.38 -18.37
C ARG A 167 31.94 -6.75 -18.09
N THR A 168 31.94 -5.58 -17.47
CA THR A 168 30.79 -4.67 -17.48
C THR A 168 30.56 -4.20 -18.91
N ARG A 169 29.52 -4.71 -19.58
CA ARG A 169 28.99 -4.04 -20.78
C ARG A 169 28.04 -2.95 -20.31
N SER A 170 28.45 -1.70 -20.47
CA SER A 170 27.58 -0.53 -20.34
C SER A 170 26.41 -0.64 -21.33
N PRO A 171 25.20 -0.18 -20.97
CA PRO A 171 24.08 -0.13 -21.91
C PRO A 171 24.42 0.80 -23.10
N PRO A 172 23.95 0.51 -24.32
CA PRO A 172 24.25 1.33 -25.49
C PRO A 172 23.67 2.74 -25.34
N ALA A 173 24.51 3.76 -25.57
CA ALA A 173 24.14 5.15 -25.56
C ALA A 173 23.05 5.45 -26.60
N ALA A 174 22.05 6.25 -26.21
CA ALA A 174 21.02 6.76 -27.10
C ALA A 174 21.65 7.53 -28.27
N ARG A 175 21.42 7.06 -29.50
CA ARG A 175 21.82 7.78 -30.71
C ARG A 175 20.91 8.98 -30.91
N SER A 176 21.46 10.18 -30.76
CA SER A 176 20.83 11.42 -31.20
C SER A 176 20.73 11.45 -32.73
N SER A 177 19.52 11.32 -33.29
CA SER A 177 19.25 11.59 -34.70
C SER A 177 19.19 13.11 -34.94
N ARG A 178 20.16 13.64 -35.69
CA ARG A 178 20.05 14.99 -36.28
C ARG A 178 18.98 14.98 -37.38
N PRO A 179 18.15 16.02 -37.52
CA PRO A 179 17.22 16.12 -38.63
C PRO A 179 17.98 16.48 -39.93
N GLY A 180 17.72 15.73 -41.01
CA GLY A 180 18.17 16.05 -42.37
C GLY A 180 17.32 17.14 -43.02
N PRO A 181 17.81 17.82 -44.08
CA PRO A 181 17.18 19.03 -44.59
C PRO A 181 15.89 18.74 -45.37
N MET A 182 14.91 19.60 -45.13
CA MET A 182 13.59 19.64 -45.77
C MET A 182 13.73 19.96 -47.27
N ARG A 183 13.30 19.04 -48.13
CA ARG A 183 13.13 19.33 -49.57
C ARG A 183 11.67 19.76 -49.80
N SER A 184 11.51 21.00 -50.24
CA SER A 184 10.25 21.58 -50.70
C SER A 184 9.90 21.08 -52.10
N ARG A 185 8.68 20.57 -52.27
CA ARG A 185 7.86 20.71 -53.49
C ARG A 185 6.40 20.81 -53.09
#